data_AF-A0A5C7QCL7-F1
#
_entry.id   AF-A0A5C7QCL7-F1
#
_cell.length_a   1.000
_cell.length_b   1.000
_cell.length_c   1.000
_cell.angle_alpha   90.00
_cell.angle_beta   90.00
_cell.angle_gamma   90.00
#
_symmetry.space_group_name_H-M   'P 1'
#
loop_
_entity.id
_entity.type
_entity.pdbx_description
1 polymer ?
#
loop_
_entity_poly.entity_id
_entity_poly.type
_entity_poly.pdbx_seq_one_letter_code
_entity_poly.pdbx_strand_id
1 'polypeptide(L)'
;MHLCRERLARIQRILKQNAGALTVRTLTRSYHVMPWEIEQAAALGWIQIETHKPHTGRPSRIAKIVSKPEGAKLPPYRWQIEKNIRIRHWNFAFHSVYSAIRGGSSFLWRIPPYTDAYLKAFPAAKSRRAAAASMSRLLRHPDVRAARAWFYSKVSQEIPRDEPMPDTARAIWQRLRELGSWRVRA
;
A
#
# COMPACT_ATOMS: atom_id res chain seq x y z
N MET A 1 4.47 2.48 -5.78
CA MET A 1 4.72 1.01 -5.83
C MET A 1 6.22 0.77 -5.92
N HIS A 2 6.74 -0.20 -5.17
CA HIS A 2 8.19 -0.49 -5.11
C HIS A 2 8.51 -1.85 -5.74
N LEU A 3 9.68 -1.96 -6.35
CA LEU A 3 10.22 -3.22 -6.83
C LEU A 3 10.57 -4.10 -5.62
N CYS A 4 10.13 -5.35 -5.66
CA CYS A 4 10.45 -6.35 -4.63
C CYS A 4 11.35 -7.44 -5.19
N ARG A 5 12.07 -8.17 -4.33
CA ARG A 5 12.97 -9.26 -4.74
C ARG A 5 12.28 -10.30 -5.62
N GLU A 6 11.04 -10.65 -5.31
CA GLU A 6 10.26 -11.63 -6.05
C GLU A 6 9.97 -11.15 -7.49
N ARG A 7 9.68 -9.85 -7.66
CA ARG A 7 9.48 -9.23 -8.98
C ARG A 7 10.80 -9.13 -9.75
N LEU A 8 11.88 -8.74 -9.09
CA LEU A 8 13.22 -8.70 -9.69
C LEU A 8 13.64 -10.09 -10.18
N ALA A 9 13.49 -11.13 -9.35
CA ALA A 9 13.81 -12.51 -9.69
C ALA A 9 12.98 -13.00 -10.89
N ARG A 10 11.70 -12.60 -10.97
CA ARG A 10 10.85 -12.85 -12.15
C ARG A 10 11.46 -12.22 -13.41
N ILE A 11 11.84 -10.94 -13.36
CA ILE A 11 12.41 -10.24 -14.52
C ILE A 11 13.73 -10.90 -14.96
N GLN A 12 14.63 -11.19 -14.01
CA GLN A 12 15.89 -11.87 -14.30
C GLN A 12 15.67 -13.25 -14.93
N ARG A 13 14.69 -14.02 -14.44
CA ARG A 13 14.34 -15.32 -15.03
C ARG A 13 13.88 -15.17 -16.49
N ILE A 14 12.98 -14.22 -16.76
CA ILE A 14 12.48 -13.97 -18.11
C ILE A 14 13.63 -13.57 -19.05
N LEU A 15 14.50 -12.66 -18.60
CA LEU A 15 15.64 -12.24 -19.41
C LEU A 15 16.64 -13.39 -19.63
N LYS A 16 16.91 -14.22 -18.62
CA LYS A 16 17.80 -15.40 -18.76
C LYS A 16 17.26 -16.41 -19.77
N GLN A 17 15.94 -16.59 -19.80
CA GLN A 17 15.27 -17.48 -20.79
C GLN A 17 15.31 -16.93 -22.21
N ASN A 18 15.52 -15.62 -22.39
CA ASN A 18 15.51 -14.94 -23.69
C ASN A 18 16.90 -14.35 -24.02
N ALA A 19 17.94 -15.19 -23.97
CA ALA A 19 19.32 -14.84 -24.32
C ALA A 19 19.90 -13.59 -23.60
N GLY A 20 19.34 -13.21 -22.46
CA GLY A 20 19.80 -12.08 -21.65
C GLY A 20 19.33 -10.70 -22.11
N ALA A 21 18.53 -10.59 -23.17
CA ALA A 21 18.08 -9.31 -23.72
C ALA A 21 16.66 -9.37 -24.31
N LEU A 22 15.80 -8.42 -23.94
CA LEU A 22 14.45 -8.28 -24.50
C LEU A 22 14.05 -6.81 -24.66
N THR A 23 13.17 -6.52 -25.62
CA THR A 23 12.58 -5.17 -25.69
C THR A 23 11.64 -4.93 -24.50
N VAL A 24 11.63 -3.70 -23.98
CA VAL A 24 10.72 -3.27 -22.91
C VAL A 24 9.26 -3.51 -23.31
N ARG A 25 8.93 -3.31 -24.59
CA ARG A 25 7.59 -3.57 -25.14
C ARG A 25 7.21 -5.04 -25.02
N THR A 26 8.11 -5.96 -25.35
CA THR A 26 7.87 -7.41 -25.22
C THR A 26 7.72 -7.81 -23.75
N LEU A 27 8.57 -7.29 -22.86
CA LEU A 27 8.45 -7.52 -21.41
C LEU A 27 7.08 -7.10 -20.88
N THR A 28 6.57 -5.93 -21.29
CA THR A 28 5.27 -5.45 -20.82
C THR A 28 4.10 -6.19 -21.44
N ARG A 29 4.13 -6.47 -22.75
CA ARG A 29 2.99 -7.10 -23.45
C ARG A 29 2.89 -8.60 -23.23
N SER A 30 4.01 -9.32 -23.31
CA SER A 30 4.02 -10.78 -23.27
C SER A 30 4.15 -11.32 -21.85
N TYR A 31 4.87 -10.61 -20.98
CA TYR A 31 5.18 -11.10 -19.62
C TYR A 31 4.52 -10.29 -18.50
N HIS A 32 3.68 -9.30 -18.85
CA HIS A 32 2.98 -8.42 -17.90
C HIS A 32 3.93 -7.80 -16.86
N VAL A 33 5.16 -7.46 -17.29
CA VAL A 33 6.13 -6.71 -16.48
C VAL A 33 5.84 -5.23 -16.66
N MET A 34 5.51 -4.55 -15.57
CA MET A 34 5.11 -3.14 -15.65
C MET A 34 6.34 -2.27 -15.95
N PRO A 35 6.20 -1.19 -16.73
CA PRO A 35 7.34 -0.32 -17.08
C PRO A 35 8.12 0.20 -15.86
N TRP A 36 7.40 0.57 -14.80
CA TRP A 36 8.02 1.05 -13.56
C TRP A 36 8.90 -0.02 -12.88
N GLU A 37 8.59 -1.32 -13.04
CA GLU A 37 9.41 -2.40 -12.46
C GLU A 37 10.77 -2.46 -13.17
N ILE A 38 10.76 -2.30 -14.49
CA ILE A 38 11.96 -2.33 -15.34
C ILE A 38 12.82 -1.10 -15.06
N GLU A 39 12.19 0.06 -14.95
CA GLU A 39 12.87 1.33 -14.65
C GLU A 39 13.48 1.32 -13.25
N GLN A 40 12.79 0.82 -12.24
CA GLN A 40 13.36 0.65 -10.90
C GLN A 40 14.48 -0.40 -10.87
N ALA A 41 14.33 -1.51 -11.59
CA ALA A 41 15.39 -2.52 -11.68
C ALA A 41 16.65 -1.94 -12.35
N ALA A 42 16.48 -1.07 -13.33
CA ALA A 42 17.59 -0.36 -13.97
C ALA A 42 18.22 0.69 -13.05
N ALA A 43 17.41 1.48 -12.35
CA ALA A 43 17.90 2.45 -11.36
C ALA A 43 18.69 1.79 -10.22
N LEU A 44 18.32 0.56 -9.84
CA LEU A 44 19.04 -0.24 -8.85
C LEU A 44 20.28 -0.95 -9.42
N GLY A 45 20.55 -0.87 -10.73
CA GLY A 45 21.74 -1.45 -11.37
C GLY A 45 21.62 -2.93 -11.75
N TRP A 46 20.42 -3.53 -11.72
CA TRP A 46 20.23 -4.94 -12.06
C TRP A 46 20.02 -5.19 -13.56
N ILE A 47 19.54 -4.18 -14.28
CA ILE A 47 19.19 -4.25 -15.70
C ILE A 47 19.75 -3.00 -16.37
N GLN A 48 20.31 -3.16 -17.56
CA GLN A 48 20.69 -2.02 -18.39
C GLN A 48 19.60 -1.77 -19.42
N ILE A 49 19.10 -0.54 -19.50
CA ILE A 49 18.15 -0.13 -20.53
C ILE A 49 18.92 0.62 -21.60
N GLU A 50 19.10 0.00 -22.75
CA GLU A 50 19.70 0.62 -23.92
C GLU A 50 18.60 1.08 -24.88
N THR A 51 18.83 2.20 -25.56
CA THR A 51 17.95 2.64 -26.64
C THR A 51 18.59 2.27 -27.95
N HIS A 52 17.98 1.33 -28.67
CA HIS A 52 18.42 0.91 -29.98
C HIS A 52 17.60 1.63 -31.05
N LYS A 53 18.27 2.41 -31.90
CA LYS A 53 17.64 3.07 -33.05
C LYS A 53 17.72 2.14 -34.27
N PRO A 54 16.60 1.62 -34.80
CA PRO A 54 16.63 0.86 -36.04
C PRO A 54 16.94 1.76 -37.24
N HIS A 55 17.36 1.14 -38.35
CA HIS A 55 17.64 1.85 -39.62
C HIS A 55 16.42 2.62 -40.13
N THR A 56 15.22 2.05 -39.94
CA THR A 56 13.93 2.70 -40.21
C THR A 56 12.99 2.55 -39.01
N GLY A 57 12.23 3.60 -38.69
CA GLY A 57 11.22 3.59 -37.63
C GLY A 57 11.66 4.16 -36.27
N ARG A 58 10.84 3.90 -35.23
CA ARG A 58 11.02 4.47 -33.89
C ARG A 58 12.08 3.69 -33.09
N PRO A 59 12.96 4.38 -32.34
CA PRO A 59 13.88 3.71 -31.42
C PRO A 59 13.14 2.84 -30.39
N SER A 60 13.69 1.67 -30.11
CA SER A 60 13.17 0.71 -29.14
C SER A 60 14.08 0.66 -27.91
N ARG A 61 13.46 0.56 -26.72
CA ARG A 61 14.18 0.34 -25.46
C ARG A 61 14.40 -1.16 -25.28
N ILE A 62 15.64 -1.58 -25.12
CA ILE A 62 16.05 -2.97 -24.87
C ILE A 62 16.56 -3.06 -23.44
N ALA A 63 15.99 -3.99 -22.67
CA ALA A 63 16.42 -4.34 -21.34
C ALA A 63 17.40 -5.53 -21.43
N LYS A 64 18.61 -5.36 -20.89
CA LYS A 64 19.66 -6.38 -20.85
C LYS A 64 20.04 -6.73 -19.41
N ILE A 65 20.40 -7.98 -19.18
CA ILE A 65 21.00 -8.41 -17.91
C ILE A 65 22.40 -7.81 -17.79
N VAL A 66 22.70 -7.24 -16.62
CA VAL A 66 24.07 -6.82 -16.28
C VAL A 66 24.86 -8.05 -15.80
N SER A 67 26.01 -8.33 -16.41
CA SER A 67 26.86 -9.48 -16.09
C SER A 67 27.52 -9.38 -14.72
N LYS A 68 27.84 -8.16 -14.27
CA LYS A 68 28.44 -7.88 -12.96
C LYS A 68 27.62 -6.83 -12.19
N PRO A 69 26.67 -7.24 -11.35
CA PRO A 69 25.85 -6.32 -10.55
C PRO A 69 26.59 -5.85 -9.27
N GLU A 70 27.90 -5.58 -9.35
CA GLU A 70 28.77 -5.34 -8.17
C GLU A 70 28.39 -4.07 -7.38
N GLY A 71 27.61 -3.14 -7.99
CA GLY A 71 27.04 -1.97 -7.32
C GLY A 71 25.52 -2.01 -7.12
N ALA A 72 24.86 -3.13 -7.43
CA ALA A 72 23.40 -3.17 -7.47
C ALA A 72 22.79 -3.29 -6.07
N LYS A 73 21.90 -2.36 -5.71
CA LYS A 73 21.19 -2.41 -4.43
C LYS A 73 20.07 -3.46 -4.51
N LEU A 74 20.08 -4.42 -3.58
CA LEU A 74 19.01 -5.41 -3.47
C LEU A 74 17.70 -4.73 -3.08
N PRO A 75 16.59 -4.95 -3.84
CA PRO A 75 15.29 -4.47 -3.39
C PRO A 75 14.87 -5.19 -2.09
N PRO A 76 13.96 -4.61 -1.31
CA PRO A 76 13.38 -5.26 -0.15
C PRO A 76 12.51 -6.46 -0.56
N TYR A 77 12.24 -7.35 0.39
CA TYR A 77 11.24 -8.40 0.20
C TYR A 77 9.83 -7.83 0.18
N ARG A 78 8.89 -8.51 -0.49
CA ARG A 78 7.49 -8.07 -0.56
C ARG A 78 6.83 -7.90 0.82
N TRP A 79 7.23 -8.70 1.79
CA TRP A 79 6.70 -8.62 3.16
C TRP A 79 7.27 -7.44 3.95
N GLN A 80 8.44 -6.91 3.57
CA GLN A 80 9.06 -5.73 4.18
C GLN A 80 8.48 -4.42 3.63
N ILE A 81 7.93 -4.44 2.42
CA ILE A 81 7.29 -3.28 1.82
C ILE A 81 6.00 -2.99 2.58
N GLU A 82 5.92 -1.78 3.14
CA GLU A 82 4.71 -1.31 3.78
C GLU A 82 3.55 -1.33 2.80
N LYS A 83 2.44 -1.94 3.22
CA LYS A 83 1.23 -2.07 2.42
C LYS A 83 0.29 -0.93 2.74
N ASN A 84 -0.42 -0.46 1.73
CA ASN A 84 -1.53 0.46 1.94
C ASN A 84 -2.56 -0.17 2.88
N ILE A 85 -3.14 0.66 3.74
CA ILE A 85 -4.20 0.24 4.64
C ILE A 85 -5.38 -0.26 3.80
N ARG A 86 -5.88 -1.45 4.13
CA ARG A 86 -7.01 -2.06 3.41
C ARG A 86 -8.23 -1.15 3.50
N ILE A 87 -8.99 -1.03 2.41
CA ILE A 87 -10.23 -0.21 2.38
C ILE A 87 -11.23 -0.57 3.49
N ARG A 88 -11.34 -1.86 3.85
CA ARG A 88 -12.22 -2.28 4.95
C ARG A 88 -11.72 -1.81 6.32
N HIS A 89 -10.39 -1.70 6.52
CA HIS A 89 -9.81 -1.14 7.74
C HIS A 89 -10.11 0.36 7.82
N TRP A 90 -10.03 1.07 6.69
CA TRP A 90 -10.45 2.47 6.58
C TRP A 90 -11.93 2.67 6.94
N ASN A 91 -12.82 1.91 6.31
CA ASN A 91 -14.27 2.01 6.57
C ASN A 91 -14.60 1.70 8.04
N PHE A 92 -13.97 0.66 8.60
CA PHE A 92 -14.15 0.33 10.01
C PHE A 92 -13.66 1.46 10.91
N ALA A 93 -12.47 2.00 10.65
CA ALA A 93 -11.91 3.12 11.41
C ALA A 93 -12.85 4.35 11.35
N PHE A 94 -13.31 4.73 10.16
CA PHE A 94 -14.26 5.82 9.96
C PHE A 94 -15.53 5.61 10.79
N HIS A 95 -16.25 4.51 10.58
CA HIS A 95 -17.50 4.26 11.32
C HIS A 95 -17.28 4.14 12.83
N SER A 96 -16.16 3.53 13.27
CA SER A 96 -15.86 3.40 14.69
C SER A 96 -15.63 4.73 15.39
N VAL A 97 -15.02 5.71 14.70
CA VAL A 97 -14.77 7.04 15.24
C VAL A 97 -16.06 7.84 15.27
N TYR A 98 -16.81 7.88 14.16
CA TYR A 98 -18.06 8.64 14.09
C TYR A 98 -19.16 8.09 15.00
N SER A 99 -19.23 6.77 15.22
CA SER A 99 -20.15 6.18 16.19
C SER A 99 -19.72 6.38 17.65
N ALA A 100 -18.47 6.78 17.92
CA ALA A 100 -17.98 7.07 19.27
C ALA A 100 -18.22 8.54 19.70
N ILE A 101 -18.57 9.43 18.78
CA ILE A 101 -18.92 10.83 19.08
C ILE A 101 -20.32 10.85 19.73
N ARG A 102 -20.52 11.72 20.73
CA ARG A 102 -21.83 11.90 21.38
C ARG A 102 -22.86 12.36 20.35
N GLY A 103 -23.90 11.55 20.09
CA GLY A 103 -24.88 11.77 19.00
C GLY A 103 -24.54 11.07 17.68
N GLY A 104 -23.46 10.29 17.63
CA GLY A 104 -23.06 9.47 16.48
C GLY A 104 -24.02 8.33 16.18
N SER A 105 -23.89 7.76 14.97
CA SER A 105 -24.80 6.83 14.30
C SER A 105 -24.99 5.45 14.96
N SER A 106 -25.31 5.41 16.24
CA SER A 106 -25.99 4.29 16.88
C SER A 106 -27.40 4.24 16.28
N PHE A 107 -27.54 3.56 15.14
CA PHE A 107 -28.83 3.37 14.46
C PHE A 107 -29.83 2.62 15.36
N LEU A 108 -29.33 1.95 16.41
CA LEU A 108 -30.09 1.22 17.40
C LEU A 108 -29.45 1.41 18.78
N TRP A 109 -30.20 1.95 19.74
CA TRP A 109 -29.84 2.10 21.16
C TRP A 109 -29.34 0.80 21.85
N ARG A 110 -29.43 -0.35 21.18
CA ARG A 110 -29.08 -1.69 21.68
C ARG A 110 -27.78 -2.27 21.12
N ILE A 111 -27.13 -1.65 20.12
CA ILE A 111 -25.92 -2.20 19.51
C ILE A 111 -24.70 -1.40 20.00
N PRO A 112 -23.66 -2.05 20.56
CA PRO A 112 -22.42 -1.35 20.89
C PRO A 112 -21.87 -0.66 19.63
N PRO A 113 -21.50 0.62 19.71
CA PRO A 113 -21.23 1.47 18.54
C PRO A 113 -20.13 0.90 17.63
N TYR A 114 -19.18 0.17 18.22
CA TYR A 114 -18.10 -0.49 17.49
C TYR A 114 -18.53 -1.77 16.76
N THR A 115 -19.52 -2.51 17.27
CA THR A 115 -20.01 -3.75 16.63
C THR A 115 -20.82 -3.41 15.39
N ASP A 116 -21.61 -2.35 15.46
CA ASP A 116 -22.32 -1.81 14.30
C ASP A 116 -21.32 -1.31 13.22
N ALA A 117 -20.28 -0.58 13.63
CA ALA A 117 -19.21 -0.15 12.72
C ALA A 117 -18.53 -1.34 12.01
N TYR A 118 -18.32 -2.45 12.72
CA TYR A 118 -17.76 -3.67 12.13
C TYR A 118 -18.70 -4.29 11.10
N LEU A 119 -19.99 -4.43 11.42
CA LEU A 119 -20.98 -4.99 10.50
C LEU A 119 -21.15 -4.15 9.24
N LYS A 120 -21.09 -2.81 9.36
CA LYS A 120 -21.07 -1.87 8.22
C LYS A 120 -19.84 -2.05 7.33
N ALA A 121 -18.65 -2.22 7.92
CA ALA A 121 -17.41 -2.39 7.17
C ALA A 121 -17.23 -3.81 6.57
N PHE A 122 -17.88 -4.82 7.15
CA PHE A 122 -17.77 -6.23 6.76
C PHE A 122 -19.17 -6.86 6.59
N PRO A 123 -19.87 -6.60 5.48
CA PRO A 123 -21.26 -7.05 5.28
C PRO A 123 -21.41 -8.58 5.22
N ALA A 124 -20.33 -9.32 4.98
CA ALA A 124 -20.33 -10.79 5.02
C ALA A 124 -20.52 -11.35 6.45
N ALA A 125 -20.27 -10.55 7.49
CA ALA A 125 -20.42 -10.98 8.88
C ALA A 125 -21.91 -10.98 9.29
N LYS A 126 -22.51 -12.16 9.45
CA LYS A 126 -23.92 -12.31 9.84
C LYS A 126 -24.12 -12.44 11.37
N SER A 127 -23.09 -12.88 12.10
CA SER A 127 -23.19 -13.13 13.55
C SER A 127 -22.64 -11.97 14.38
N ARG A 128 -23.48 -11.45 15.29
CA ARG A 128 -23.13 -10.34 16.19
C ARG A 128 -22.03 -10.71 17.19
N ARG A 129 -22.07 -11.93 17.76
CA ARG A 129 -21.05 -12.39 18.72
C ARG A 129 -19.69 -12.56 18.04
N ALA A 130 -19.67 -13.13 16.83
CA ALA A 130 -18.44 -13.26 16.04
C ALA A 130 -17.89 -11.90 15.61
N ALA A 131 -18.78 -10.96 15.27
CA ALA A 131 -18.41 -9.58 14.96
C ALA A 131 -17.76 -8.87 16.15
N ALA A 132 -18.30 -9.03 17.37
CA ALA A 132 -17.72 -8.43 18.57
C ALA A 132 -16.28 -8.90 18.84
N ALA A 133 -16.03 -10.21 18.75
CA ALA A 133 -14.69 -10.78 18.91
C ALA A 133 -13.72 -10.30 17.81
N SER A 134 -14.18 -10.29 16.56
CA SER A 134 -13.37 -9.86 15.40
C SER A 134 -13.05 -8.37 15.45
N MET A 135 -14.03 -7.56 15.84
CA MET A 135 -13.87 -6.12 16.07
C MET A 135 -12.84 -5.83 17.16
N SER A 136 -12.88 -6.54 18.29
CA SER A 136 -11.89 -6.37 19.37
C SER A 136 -10.45 -6.61 18.88
N ARG A 137 -10.23 -7.63 18.04
CA ARG A 137 -8.93 -7.87 17.38
C ARG A 137 -8.58 -6.75 16.40
N LEU A 138 -9.56 -6.31 15.61
CA LEU A 138 -9.37 -5.28 14.60
C LEU A 138 -9.01 -3.92 15.22
N LEU A 139 -9.58 -3.57 16.37
CA LEU A 139 -9.24 -2.35 17.12
C LEU A 139 -7.76 -2.32 17.58
N ARG A 140 -7.15 -3.48 17.79
CA ARG A 140 -5.73 -3.61 18.16
C ARG A 140 -4.79 -3.66 16.96
N HIS A 141 -5.33 -3.80 15.74
CA HIS A 141 -4.53 -3.88 14.53
C HIS A 141 -3.83 -2.52 14.27
N PRO A 142 -2.53 -2.50 13.95
CA PRO A 142 -1.75 -1.26 13.80
C PRO A 142 -2.35 -0.32 12.75
N ASP A 143 -2.73 -0.84 11.58
CA ASP A 143 -3.41 -0.04 10.54
C ASP A 143 -4.67 0.66 11.04
N VAL A 144 -5.50 -0.04 11.82
CA VAL A 144 -6.77 0.48 12.31
C VAL A 144 -6.53 1.48 13.42
N ARG A 145 -5.54 1.26 14.28
CA ARG A 145 -5.10 2.26 15.26
C ARG A 145 -4.67 3.55 14.59
N ALA A 146 -3.82 3.46 13.57
CA ALA A 146 -3.36 4.62 12.80
C ALA A 146 -4.53 5.35 12.12
N ALA A 147 -5.36 4.61 11.38
CA ALA A 147 -6.52 5.17 10.69
C ALA A 147 -7.53 5.82 11.66
N ARG A 148 -7.78 5.22 12.83
CA ARG A 148 -8.64 5.81 13.86
C ARG A 148 -8.03 7.08 14.45
N ALA A 149 -6.72 7.09 14.74
CA ALA A 149 -6.04 8.28 15.22
C ALA A 149 -6.15 9.44 14.22
N TRP A 150 -6.01 9.16 12.92
CA TRP A 150 -6.23 10.14 11.85
C TRP A 150 -7.65 10.72 11.87
N PHE A 151 -8.68 9.87 11.87
CA PHE A 151 -10.07 10.33 11.88
C PHE A 151 -10.42 11.09 13.16
N TYR A 152 -9.96 10.63 14.34
CA TYR A 152 -10.15 11.38 15.56
C TYR A 152 -9.52 12.76 15.46
N SER A 153 -8.31 12.88 14.94
CA SER A 153 -7.62 14.16 14.77
C SER A 153 -8.38 15.11 13.83
N LYS A 154 -9.00 14.60 12.75
CA LYS A 154 -9.87 15.40 11.88
C LYS A 154 -11.16 15.85 12.58
N VAL A 155 -11.78 14.95 13.34
CA VAL A 155 -13.03 15.23 14.05
C VAL A 155 -12.81 16.23 15.18
N SER A 156 -11.72 16.11 15.95
CA SER A 156 -11.35 17.03 17.03
C SER A 156 -10.75 18.33 16.52
N GLN A 157 -10.65 18.52 15.20
CA GLN A 157 -10.07 19.71 14.56
C GLN A 157 -8.60 19.96 14.96
N GLU A 158 -7.88 18.90 15.35
CA GLU A 158 -6.43 18.95 15.62
C GLU A 158 -5.62 19.14 14.33
N ILE A 159 -6.15 18.68 13.20
CA ILE A 159 -5.51 18.80 11.88
C ILE A 159 -6.48 19.43 10.87
N PRO A 160 -5.96 20.12 9.83
CA PRO A 160 -6.80 20.71 8.79
C PRO A 160 -7.72 19.68 8.12
N ARG A 161 -8.96 20.09 7.81
CA ARG A 161 -9.94 19.20 7.16
C ARG A 161 -9.52 18.81 5.75
N ASP A 162 -8.81 19.70 5.05
CA ASP A 162 -8.35 19.50 3.67
C ASP A 162 -7.04 18.70 3.57
N GLU A 163 -6.46 18.31 4.72
CA GLU A 163 -5.21 17.57 4.75
C GLU A 163 -5.34 16.22 4.00
N PRO A 164 -4.47 15.93 3.01
CA PRO A 164 -4.53 14.69 2.26
C PRO A 164 -4.31 13.49 3.19
N MET A 165 -5.15 12.46 3.03
CA MET A 165 -5.08 11.26 3.86
C MET A 165 -3.93 10.36 3.40
N PRO A 166 -2.95 10.03 4.27
CA PRO A 166 -1.86 9.14 3.90
C PRO A 166 -2.34 7.69 3.75
N ASP A 167 -1.75 6.96 2.79
CA ASP A 167 -2.18 5.59 2.46
C ASP A 167 -1.68 4.50 3.43
N THR A 168 -0.59 4.76 4.15
CA THR A 168 0.07 3.77 5.02
C THR A 168 0.08 4.19 6.49
N ALA A 169 0.14 3.21 7.39
CA ALA A 169 0.11 3.46 8.83
C ALA A 169 1.29 4.33 9.30
N ARG A 170 2.50 4.06 8.79
CA ARG A 170 3.68 4.86 9.10
C ARG A 170 3.54 6.28 8.59
N ALA A 171 3.03 6.47 7.38
CA ALA A 171 2.82 7.80 6.81
C ALA A 171 1.78 8.60 7.62
N ILE A 172 0.72 7.95 8.11
CA ILE A 172 -0.24 8.56 9.04
C ILE A 172 0.47 9.04 10.31
N TRP A 173 1.22 8.17 10.98
CA TRP A 173 1.90 8.55 12.23
C TRP A 173 2.94 9.63 12.03
N GLN A 174 3.70 9.56 10.93
CA GLN A 174 4.65 10.60 10.55
C GLN A 174 3.92 11.93 10.34
N ARG A 175 2.81 11.93 9.58
CA ARG A 175 2.08 13.16 9.29
C ARG A 175 1.41 13.75 10.53
N LEU A 176 0.83 12.91 11.39
CA LEU A 176 0.29 13.36 12.67
C LEU A 176 1.36 13.96 13.59
N ARG A 177 2.60 13.43 13.52
CA ARG A 177 3.74 13.98 14.27
C ARG A 177 4.16 15.33 13.73
N GLU A 178 4.26 15.46 12.40
CA GLU A 178 4.57 16.73 11.73
C GLU A 178 3.53 17.81 12.07
N LEU A 179 2.26 17.43 12.18
CA LEU A 179 1.15 18.33 12.54
C LEU A 179 1.01 18.55 14.07
N GLY A 180 1.87 17.96 14.89
CA GLY A 180 1.86 18.17 16.35
C GLY A 180 0.70 17.53 17.10
N SER A 181 0.00 16.54 16.52
CA SER A 181 -1.09 15.85 17.23
C SER A 181 -0.55 15.07 18.43
N TRP A 182 -1.19 15.27 19.59
CA TRP A 182 -0.85 14.57 20.84
C TRP A 182 -1.10 13.06 20.77
N ARG A 183 -1.94 12.60 19.83
CA ARG A 183 -2.33 11.20 19.65
C ARG A 183 -1.21 10.29 19.17
N VAL A 184 -0.09 10.86 18.72
CA VAL A 184 1.12 10.12 18.33
C VAL A 184 1.78 9.42 19.54
N ARG A 185 1.47 9.86 20.77
CA ARG A 185 2.07 9.34 22.00
C ARG A 185 1.26 8.20 22.68
N ALA A 186 0.12 7.79 22.11
CA ALA A 186 -0.84 6.84 22.72
C ALA A 186 -0.95 5.48 21.99
#